data_AF-A0A0F2JIX7-F1
#
_entry.id   AF-A0A0F2JIX7-F1
#
_cell.length_a   1.000
_cell.length_b   1.000
_cell.length_c   1.000
_cell.angle_alpha   90.00
_cell.angle_beta   90.00
_cell.angle_gamma   90.00
#
_symmetry.space_group_name_H-M   'P 1'
#
loop_
_entity.id
_entity.type
_entity.pdbx_description
1 polymer ?
#
loop_
_entity_poly.entity_id
_entity_poly.type
_entity_poly.pdbx_seq_one_letter_code
_entity_poly.pdbx_strand_id
1 'polypeptide(L)' 'MQNHELGVIIIDYDICVGCYACVEACPFHANFIDPVEKVPLICDGCNGDPTCVKYCYKEAIRVVE' A
#
# COMPACT_ATOMS: atom_id res chain seq x y z
N MET A 1 -2.42 1.87 9.43
CA MET A 1 -2.23 0.96 10.57
C MET A 1 -1.20 -0.09 10.18
N GLN A 2 -0.38 -0.60 11.10
CA GLN A 2 0.57 -1.66 10.81
C GLN A 2 -0.14 -3.02 10.88
N ASN A 3 -0.06 -3.81 9.82
CA ASN A 3 -0.32 -5.25 9.88
C ASN A 3 0.97 -5.93 10.34
N HIS A 4 1.00 -6.37 11.61
CA HIS A 4 2.19 -6.94 12.22
C HIS A 4 2.54 -8.35 11.74
N GLU A 5 1.58 -9.08 11.16
CA GLU A 5 1.83 -10.41 10.61
C GLU A 5 2.56 -10.33 9.28
N LEU A 6 2.18 -9.35 8.44
CA LEU A 6 2.74 -9.14 7.11
C LEU A 6 3.87 -8.10 7.08
N GLY A 7 4.07 -7.34 8.16
CA GLY A 7 5.06 -6.25 8.20
C GLY A 7 4.76 -5.08 7.28
N VAL A 8 3.50 -4.91 6.87
CA VAL A 8 3.05 -3.87 5.93
C VAL A 8 2.15 -2.83 6.59
N ILE A 9 1.99 -1.69 5.95
CA ILE A 9 0.99 -0.69 6.34
C ILE A 9 -0.29 -0.96 5.56
N ILE A 10 -1.42 -0.94 6.26
CA ILE A 10 -2.77 -1.04 5.69
C ILE A 10 -3.59 0.21 6.03
N ILE A 11 -4.57 0.52 5.19
CA ILE A 11 -5.63 1.48 5.49
C ILE A 11 -6.87 0.67 5.82
N ASP A 12 -7.44 0.93 6.99
CA ASP A 12 -8.80 0.51 7.30
C ASP A 12 -9.75 1.57 6.72
N TYR A 13 -10.46 1.20 5.66
CA TYR A 13 -11.36 2.10 4.95
C TYR A 13 -12.68 2.34 5.69
N ASP A 14 -13.06 1.51 6.67
CA ASP A 14 -14.28 1.71 7.46
C ASP A 14 -14.13 2.90 8.42
N ILE A 15 -12.90 3.19 8.85
CA ILE A 15 -12.57 4.32 9.73
C ILE A 15 -11.90 5.49 8.98
N CYS A 16 -11.50 5.28 7.72
CA CYS A 16 -10.78 6.28 6.94
C CYS A 16 -11.72 7.44 6.59
N VAL A 17 -11.36 8.64 7.03
CA VAL A 17 -12.15 9.87 6.77
C VAL A 17 -11.71 10.63 5.51
N GLY A 18 -10.76 10.10 4.75
CA GLY A 18 -10.28 10.75 3.52
C GLY A 18 -9.54 12.09 3.76
N CYS A 19 -8.89 12.28 4.91
CA CYS A 19 -8.19 13.53 5.23
C CYS A 19 -6.84 13.70 4.50
N TYR A 20 -6.33 12.65 3.87
CA TYR A 20 -5.04 12.61 3.15
C TYR A 20 -3.80 12.95 3.97
N ALA A 21 -3.89 13.05 5.30
CA ALA A 21 -2.73 13.29 6.15
C ALA A 21 -1.63 12.22 5.99
N CYS A 22 -2.01 10.97 5.68
CA CYS A 22 -1.06 9.90 5.40
C CYS A 22 -0.30 10.09 4.07
N VAL A 23 -0.89 10.80 3.10
CA VAL A 23 -0.24 11.12 1.82
C VAL A 23 0.83 12.18 2.05
N GLU A 24 0.47 13.26 2.75
CA GLU A 24 1.40 14.36 3.06
C GLU A 24 2.53 13.94 4.01
N ALA A 25 2.24 13.08 4.98
CA ALA A 25 3.21 12.64 5.97
C ALA A 25 4.28 11.68 5.42
N CYS A 26 4.08 11.08 4.24
CA CYS A 26 4.99 10.08 3.70
C CYS A 26 6.25 10.75 3.14
N PRO A 27 7.45 10.55 3.75
CA PRO A 27 8.68 11.19 3.28
C PRO A 27 9.14 10.68 1.91
N PHE A 28 8.62 9.53 1.48
CA PHE A 28 8.96 8.91 0.20
C PHE A 28 7.94 9.22 -0.90
N HIS A 29 6.84 9.93 -0.56
CA HIS A 29 5.72 10.18 -1.47
C HIS A 29 5.22 8.91 -2.17
N ALA A 30 5.16 7.79 -1.43
CA ALA A 30 4.75 6.48 -1.94
C ALA A 30 3.23 6.25 -1.86
N ASN A 31 2.50 7.17 -1.21
CA ASN A 31 1.06 7.13 -1.03
C ASN A 31 0.42 8.10 -2.03
N PHE A 32 -0.71 7.72 -2.63
CA PHE A 32 -1.39 8.51 -3.65
C PHE A 32 -2.86 8.69 -3.31
N ILE A 33 -3.56 9.56 -4.04
CA ILE A 33 -5.01 9.70 -3.94
C ILE A 33 -5.61 9.01 -5.17
N ASP A 34 -6.53 8.07 -4.95
CA ASP A 34 -7.25 7.43 -6.04
C ASP A 34 -8.06 8.49 -6.82
N PRO A 35 -7.88 8.62 -8.14
CA PRO A 35 -8.54 9.66 -8.91
C PRO A 35 -10.05 9.45 -9.04
N VAL A 36 -10.55 8.22 -8.85
CA VAL A 36 -11.95 7.84 -8.96
C VAL A 36 -12.61 7.84 -7.58
N GLU A 37 -12.12 6.99 -6.67
CA GLU A 37 -12.73 6.75 -5.36
C GLU A 37 -12.41 7.85 -4.34
N LYS A 38 -11.42 8.73 -4.63
CA LYS A 38 -10.98 9.81 -3.74
C LYS A 38 -10.60 9.31 -2.34
N VAL A 39 -9.98 8.14 -2.29
CA VAL A 39 -9.41 7.58 -1.06
C VAL A 39 -7.89 7.51 -1.16
N PRO A 40 -7.15 7.54 -0.04
CA PRO A 40 -5.71 7.33 -0.07
C PRO A 40 -5.41 5.89 -0.50
N LEU A 41 -4.51 5.73 -1.46
CA LEU A 41 -3.99 4.47 -1.96
C LEU A 41 -2.56 4.28 -1.46
N ILE A 42 -2.28 3.11 -0.88
CA ILE A 42 -0.96 2.70 -0.41
C ILE A 42 -0.64 1.30 -0.91
N CYS A 43 0.65 0.92 -0.89
CA CYS A 43 1.03 -0.49 -1.06
C CYS A 43 0.73 -1.25 0.23
N ASP A 44 -0.28 -2.11 0.19
CA ASP A 44 -0.70 -3.01 1.29
C ASP A 44 -0.04 -4.39 1.21
N GLY A 45 0.98 -4.54 0.35
CA GLY A 45 1.62 -5.82 0.07
C GLY A 45 0.69 -6.84 -0.61
N CYS A 46 -0.44 -6.39 -1.19
CA CYS A 46 -1.48 -7.25 -1.74
C CYS A 46 -1.89 -8.36 -0.76
N ASN A 47 -2.01 -8.03 0.54
CA ASN A 47 -2.36 -8.97 1.61
C ASN A 47 -1.44 -10.22 1.68
N GLY A 48 -0.15 -10.03 1.42
CA GLY A 48 0.84 -11.09 1.51
C GLY A 48 1.03 -11.88 0.22
N ASP A 49 0.30 -11.55 -0.85
CA ASP A 49 0.46 -12.16 -2.17
C ASP A 49 0.71 -11.09 -3.27
N PRO A 50 1.92 -10.49 -3.31
CA PRO A 50 2.23 -9.35 -4.17
C PRO A 50 2.04 -9.64 -5.66
N THR A 51 1.06 -8.98 -6.25
CA THR A 51 0.75 -9.13 -7.68
C THR A 51 1.91 -8.65 -8.56
N CYS A 52 2.58 -7.57 -8.17
CA CYS A 52 3.73 -7.05 -8.91
C CYS A 52 4.88 -8.07 -9.03
N VAL A 53 5.10 -8.92 -8.02
CA VAL A 53 6.11 -9.99 -8.06
C VAL A 53 5.69 -11.08 -9.04
N LYS A 54 4.43 -11.53 -8.98
CA LYS A 54 3.87 -12.55 -9.89
C LYS A 54 3.94 -12.15 -11.36
N TYR A 55 3.71 -10.88 -11.68
CA TYR A 55 3.76 -10.38 -13.06
C TYR A 55 5.19 -10.09 -13.56
N CYS A 56 6.18 -10.01 -12.66
CA CYS A 56 7.55 -9.66 -13.03
C CYS A 56 8.30 -10.84 -13.67
N TYR A 57 8.05 -11.09 -14.96
CA TYR A 57 8.70 -12.17 -15.71
C TYR A 57 10.24 -12.06 -15.81
N LYS A 58 10.79 -10.87 -15.54
CA LYS A 58 12.24 -10.63 -15.48
C LYS A 58 12.85 -10.92 -14.11
N GLU A 59 12.04 -11.24 -13.11
CA GLU A 59 12.47 -11.52 -11.74
C GLU A 59 13.26 -10.36 -11.10
N ALA A 60 12.96 -9.11 -11.51
CA ALA A 60 13.57 -7.92 -10.94
C ALA A 60 13.09 -7.64 -9.50
N ILE A 61 11.96 -8.23 -9.11
CA ILE A 61 11.35 -8.09 -7.79
C ILE A 61 11.06 -9.49 -7.26
N ARG A 62 11.36 -9.72 -5.98
CA ARG A 62 11.11 -10.98 -5.27
C ARG A 62 10.74 -10.69 -3.82
N VAL A 63 9.92 -11.56 -3.23
CA VAL A 63 9.68 -11.56 -1.78
C VAL A 63 10.82 -12.36 -1.14
N VAL A 64 11.41 -11.81 -0.08
CA VAL A 64 12.44 -12.47 0.73
C VAL A 64 11.97 -12.51 2.17
N GLU A 65 12.41 -13.52 2.91
CA GLU A 65 12.13 -13.69 4.34
C GLU A 65 12.86 -12.65 5.21
#